data_AF-A0A929DHS2-F1
#
_entry.id   AF-A0A929DHS2-F1
#
_cell.length_a   1.000
_cell.length_b   1.000
_cell.length_c   1.000
_cell.angle_alpha   90.00
_cell.angle_beta   90.00
_cell.angle_gamma   90.00
#
_symmetry.space_group_name_H-M   'P 1'
#
loop_
_entity.id
_entity.type
_entity.pdbx_description
1 polymer ?
#
loop_
_entity_poly.entity_id
_entity_poly.type
_entity_poly.pdbx_seq_one_letter_code
_entity_poly.pdbx_strand_id
1 'polypeptide(L)'
;MDLGLLTYNRPEKATYNFTNTGTHPLIIYHVTASCGCTEVEWPEKIIRPEKTGTITVTYDAAHQGRFRKTVYVHANTKNSPIELTLKGTVEGL
;
A
#
# COMPACT_ATOMS: atom_id res chain seq x y z
N MET A 1 -7.97 -2.76 0.99
CA MET A 1 -7.81 -4.23 0.91
C MET A 1 -8.11 -4.83 2.27
N ASP A 2 -8.85 -5.92 2.29
CA ASP A 2 -9.11 -6.71 3.50
C ASP A 2 -8.25 -7.97 3.41
N LEU A 3 -7.38 -8.19 4.41
CA LEU A 3 -6.53 -9.37 4.51
C LEU A 3 -7.18 -10.51 5.29
N GLY A 4 -8.37 -10.29 5.87
CA GLY A 4 -9.04 -11.30 6.68
C GLY A 4 -8.29 -11.60 7.97
N LEU A 5 -8.11 -12.90 8.26
CA LEU A 5 -7.47 -13.40 9.46
C LEU A 5 -5.98 -13.66 9.20
N LEU A 6 -5.12 -13.05 10.02
CA LEU A 6 -3.68 -13.20 9.97
C LEU A 6 -3.16 -13.94 11.20
N THR A 7 -2.11 -14.74 10.99
CA THR A 7 -1.37 -15.37 12.09
C THR A 7 -0.48 -14.35 12.78
N TYR A 8 -0.51 -14.33 14.11
CA TYR A 8 0.36 -13.49 14.94
C TYR A 8 1.84 -13.64 14.55
N ASN A 9 2.53 -12.52 14.41
CA ASN A 9 3.96 -12.42 14.10
C ASN A 9 4.35 -13.07 12.76
N ARG A 10 3.40 -13.17 11.82
CA ARG A 10 3.64 -13.60 10.43
C ARG A 10 3.33 -12.43 9.50
N PRO A 11 4.36 -11.80 8.89
CA PRO A 11 4.13 -10.70 7.96
C PRO A 11 3.28 -11.13 6.76
N GLU A 12 2.34 -10.26 6.36
CA GLU A 12 1.44 -10.50 5.23
C GLU A 12 1.52 -9.38 4.21
N LYS A 13 1.46 -9.73 2.92
CA LYS A 13 1.58 -8.78 1.81
C LYS A 13 0.23 -8.47 1.15
N ALA A 14 0.04 -7.21 0.80
CA ALA A 14 -1.06 -6.70 -0.01
C ALA A 14 -0.51 -5.96 -1.23
N THR A 15 -0.94 -6.35 -2.44
CA THR A 15 -0.50 -5.69 -3.68
C THR A 15 -1.64 -4.92 -4.32
N TYR A 16 -1.44 -3.61 -4.49
CA TYR A 16 -2.32 -2.71 -5.21
C TYR A 16 -1.80 -2.52 -6.63
N ASN A 17 -2.58 -2.96 -7.61
CA ASN A 17 -2.30 -2.68 -9.01
C ASN A 17 -2.94 -1.34 -9.40
N PHE A 18 -2.23 -0.53 -10.16
CA PHE A 18 -2.75 0.72 -10.71
C PHE A 18 -2.37 0.88 -12.18
N THR A 19 -3.12 1.73 -12.88
CA THR A 19 -2.85 2.16 -14.25
C THR A 19 -2.73 3.67 -14.28
N ASN A 20 -1.74 4.20 -14.99
CA ASN A 20 -1.72 5.62 -15.31
C ASN A 20 -2.75 5.93 -16.39
N THR A 21 -3.93 6.40 -15.98
CA THR A 21 -5.02 6.81 -16.89
C THR A 21 -4.91 8.27 -17.35
N GLY A 22 -3.82 8.95 -16.98
CA GLY A 22 -3.54 10.31 -17.41
C GLY A 22 -2.84 10.37 -18.76
N THR A 23 -2.78 11.57 -19.34
CA THR A 23 -2.11 11.83 -20.62
C THR A 23 -0.61 12.13 -20.49
N HIS A 24 -0.09 12.22 -19.27
CA HIS A 24 1.30 12.54 -18.96
C HIS A 24 1.94 11.43 -18.13
N PRO A 25 3.29 11.33 -18.10
CA PRO A 25 3.96 10.36 -17.25
C PRO A 25 3.65 10.59 -15.76
N LEU A 26 3.26 9.52 -15.06
CA LEU A 26 3.01 9.49 -13.63
C LEU A 26 4.33 9.29 -12.88
N ILE A 27 4.55 10.12 -11.88
CA ILE A 27 5.71 10.11 -10.98
C ILE A 27 5.18 9.92 -9.57
N ILE A 28 5.62 8.86 -8.90
CA ILE A 28 5.39 8.65 -7.47
C ILE A 28 6.62 9.19 -6.73
N TYR A 29 6.43 10.22 -5.91
CA TYR A 29 7.51 10.90 -5.20
C TYR A 29 7.96 10.10 -3.98
N HIS A 30 7.00 9.61 -3.20
CA HIS A 30 7.23 8.76 -2.04
C HIS A 30 5.92 8.10 -1.62
N VAL A 31 6.04 7.01 -0.87
CA VAL A 31 4.94 6.31 -0.24
C VAL A 31 5.23 6.20 1.24
N THR A 32 4.29 6.63 2.09
CA THR A 32 4.46 6.64 3.54
C THR A 32 3.36 5.87 4.23
N ALA A 33 3.72 5.02 5.19
CA ALA A 33 2.77 4.34 6.05
C ALA A 33 2.47 5.14 7.32
N SER A 34 1.27 4.97 7.86
CA SER A 34 0.82 5.60 9.12
C SER A 34 1.52 5.06 10.39
N CYS A 35 2.16 3.89 10.33
CA CYS A 35 2.96 3.29 11.41
C CYS A 35 4.24 2.67 10.86
N GLY A 36 5.26 2.51 11.71
CA GLY A 36 6.46 1.73 11.38
C GLY A 36 6.22 0.22 11.24
N CYS A 37 5.00 -0.25 11.54
CA CYS A 37 4.57 -1.65 11.42
C CYS A 37 4.15 -2.04 9.98
N THR A 38 4.45 -1.19 9.00
CA THR A 38 4.02 -1.35 7.62
C THR A 38 5.13 -0.90 6.68
N GLU A 39 5.68 -1.85 5.93
CA GLU A 39 6.67 -1.62 4.89
C GLU A 39 5.98 -1.45 3.54
N VAL A 40 6.54 -0.62 2.67
CA VAL A 40 5.95 -0.27 1.37
C VAL A 40 7.01 -0.34 0.27
N GLU A 41 6.66 -1.01 -0.84
CA GLU A 41 7.45 -1.10 -2.06
C GLU A 41 6.63 -0.50 -3.21
N TRP A 42 7.25 0.33 -4.05
CA TRP A 42 6.59 0.97 -5.20
C TRP A 42 7.58 1.16 -6.35
N PRO A 43 7.11 1.36 -7.60
CA PRO A 43 8.00 1.62 -8.72
C PRO A 43 8.70 2.96 -8.55
N GLU A 44 10.04 2.95 -8.51
CA GLU A 44 10.88 4.15 -8.54
C GLU A 44 10.99 4.78 -9.94
N LYS A 45 10.41 4.13 -10.95
CA LYS A 45 10.45 4.58 -12.34
C LYS A 45 9.16 5.32 -12.69
N ILE A 46 9.29 6.24 -13.64
CA ILE A 46 8.18 6.94 -14.27
C ILE A 46 7.24 5.93 -14.96
N ILE A 47 5.93 6.08 -14.73
CA ILE A 47 4.89 5.23 -15.33
C ILE A 47 4.24 6.00 -16.48
N ARG A 48 4.49 5.56 -17.72
CA ARG A 48 3.94 6.19 -18.93
C ARG A 48 2.40 6.09 -18.98
N PRO A 49 1.72 6.95 -19.76
CA PRO A 49 0.28 6.81 -20.03
C PRO A 49 -0.09 5.37 -20.43
N GLU A 50 -1.23 4.90 -19.94
CA GLU A 50 -1.78 3.55 -20.15
C GLU A 50 -0.90 2.40 -19.62
N LYS A 51 0.19 2.69 -18.92
CA LYS A 51 1.02 1.66 -18.27
C LYS A 51 0.61 1.42 -16.84
N THR A 52 0.87 0.19 -16.39
CA THR A 52 0.55 -0.28 -15.05
C THR A 52 1.77 -0.22 -14.13
N GLY A 53 1.49 -0.21 -12.83
CA GLY A 53 2.47 -0.38 -11.77
C GLY A 53 1.83 -1.03 -10.54
N THR A 54 2.66 -1.36 -9.56
CA THR A 54 2.24 -2.05 -8.34
C THR A 54 2.76 -1.34 -7.10
N ILE A 55 1.95 -1.23 -6.07
CA ILE A 55 2.37 -0.84 -4.72
C ILE A 55 2.14 -2.05 -3.82
N THR A 56 3.20 -2.57 -3.22
CA THR A 56 3.14 -3.70 -2.30
C THR A 56 3.31 -3.19 -0.88
N VAL A 57 2.38 -3.58 -0.01
CA VAL A 57 2.34 -3.19 1.40
C VAL A 57 2.53 -4.47 2.22
N THR A 58 3.55 -4.50 3.08
CA THR A 58 3.79 -5.62 4.00
C THR A 58 3.42 -5.18 5.42
N TYR A 59 2.47 -5.88 6.06
CA TYR A 59 2.11 -5.65 7.46
C TYR A 59 2.77 -6.72 8.34
N ASP A 60 3.45 -6.30 9.41
CA ASP A 60 4.24 -7.21 10.27
C ASP A 60 3.40 -8.20 11.11
N ALA A 61 2.12 -7.90 11.32
CA ALA A 61 1.22 -8.64 12.21
C ALA A 61 1.75 -8.83 13.65
N ALA A 62 2.54 -7.88 14.15
CA ALA A 62 3.13 -7.94 15.49
C ALA A 62 2.17 -7.57 16.64
N HIS A 63 0.93 -7.18 16.32
CA HIS A 63 -0.09 -6.79 17.29
C HIS A 63 -1.39 -7.56 17.03
N GLN A 64 -1.88 -8.27 18.05
CA GLN A 64 -3.15 -9.01 17.99
C GLN A 64 -4.37 -8.09 17.94
N GLY A 65 -5.47 -8.61 17.40
CA GLY A 65 -6.75 -7.91 17.28
C GLY A 65 -6.97 -7.28 15.91
N ARG A 66 -8.03 -6.47 15.81
CA ARG A 66 -8.41 -5.80 14.55
C ARG A 66 -7.44 -4.67 14.25
N PHE A 67 -7.07 -4.54 12.98
CA PHE A 67 -6.26 -3.43 12.49
C PHE A 67 -6.88 -2.77 11.28
N ARG A 68 -6.61 -1.48 11.14
CA ARG A 68 -6.83 -0.69 9.93
C ARG A 68 -5.64 0.24 9.77
N LYS A 69 -4.91 0.10 8.66
CA LYS A 69 -3.73 0.91 8.34
C LYS A 69 -3.98 1.69 7.07
N THR A 70 -3.41 2.89 7.02
CA THR A 70 -3.42 3.75 5.84
C THR A 70 -2.00 3.93 5.34
N VAL A 71 -1.84 3.84 4.02
CA VAL A 71 -0.64 4.15 3.25
C VAL A 71 -0.98 5.34 2.34
N TYR A 72 -0.12 6.35 2.34
CA TYR A 72 -0.28 7.58 1.55
C TYR A 72 0.69 7.55 0.37
N VAL A 73 0.14 7.75 -0.83
CA VAL A 73 0.91 7.76 -2.09
C VAL A 73 0.98 9.20 -2.59
N HIS A 74 2.18 9.77 -2.58
CA HIS A 74 2.42 11.12 -3.08
C HIS A 74 2.87 11.05 -4.53
N ALA A 75 2.17 11.76 -5.42
CA ALA A 75 2.39 11.68 -6.86
C ALA A 75 2.03 13.01 -7.55
N ASN A 76 2.43 13.17 -8.81
CA ASN A 76 2.14 14.34 -9.64
C ASN A 76 0.67 14.37 -10.15
N THR A 77 -0.30 14.10 -9.27
CA THR A 77 -1.73 14.07 -9.60
C THR A 77 -2.51 15.06 -8.73
N LYS A 78 -3.66 15.54 -9.22
CA LYS A 78 -4.51 16.48 -8.47
C LYS A 78 -5.08 15.89 -7.17
N ASN A 79 -5.16 14.57 -7.08
CA ASN A 79 -5.73 13.85 -5.94
C ASN A 79 -4.65 13.38 -4.96
N SER A 80 -3.43 13.94 -5.03
CA SER A 80 -2.36 13.59 -4.12
C SER A 80 -2.52 14.28 -2.75
N PRO A 81 -2.34 13.57 -1.62
CA PRO A 81 -1.99 12.15 -1.52
C PRO A 81 -3.18 11.22 -1.78
N ILE A 82 -2.91 10.11 -2.46
CA ILE A 82 -3.88 9.02 -2.63
C ILE A 82 -3.78 8.10 -1.42
N GLU A 83 -4.91 7.78 -0.80
CA GLU A 83 -4.95 6.89 0.36
C GLU A 83 -5.24 5.43 -0.03
N LEU A 84 -4.39 4.52 0.40
CA LEU A 84 -4.59 3.08 0.34
C LEU A 84 -4.86 2.55 1.74
N THR A 85 -5.99 1.89 1.95
CA THR A 85 -6.34 1.30 3.25
C THR A 85 -6.13 -0.21 3.24
N LEU A 86 -5.49 -0.75 4.27
CA LEU A 86 -5.37 -2.17 4.59
C LEU A 86 -6.11 -2.46 5.91
N LYS A 87 -6.84 -3.57 6.01
CA LYS A 87 -7.51 -3.99 7.25
C LYS A 87 -7.51 -5.50 7.42
N GLY A 88 -7.75 -5.96 8.63
CA GLY A 88 -7.85 -7.38 8.98
C GLY A 88 -7.90 -7.60 10.49
N THR A 89 -7.71 -8.85 10.91
CA THR A 89 -7.60 -9.26 12.31
C THR A 89 -6.39 -10.17 12.48
N VAL A 90 -5.59 -9.95 13.51
CA VAL A 90 -4.46 -10.81 13.86
C VAL A 90 -4.83 -11.67 15.06
N GLU A 91 -4.67 -12.98 14.97
CA GLU A 91 -4.91 -13.93 16.06
C GLU A 91 -3.71 -14.86 16.27
N GLY A 92 -3.48 -15.26 17.53
CA GLY A 92 -2.53 -16.32 17.85
C GLY A 92 -3.19 -17.67 17.59
N LEU A 93 -2.72 -18.37 16.56
CA LEU A 93 -3.12 -19.74 16.25
C LEU A 93 -2.06 -20.72 16.71
#